data_AF-A0A7V3HD49-F1
#
_entry.id   AF-A0A7V3HD49-F1
#
_cell.length_a   1.000
_cell.length_b   1.000
_cell.length_c   1.000
_cell.angle_alpha   90.00
_cell.angle_beta   90.00
_cell.angle_gamma   90.00
#
_symmetry.space_group_name_H-M   'P 1'
#
loop_
_entity.id
_entity.type
_entity.pdbx_description
1 polymer ?
#
loop_
_entity_poly.entity_id
_entity_poly.type
_entity_poly.pdbx_seq_one_letter_code
_entity_poly.pdbx_strand_id
1 'polypeptide(L)'
;MNKLNFKERISFAKFLIFSNFLFSVLLGFSYIAISNNSFVGYLFSLCSLISNTSIIYIVVSSISFIFALFPYGHYFLIVFFSFIHLSNIVDIFLYKFWDFHINSMVLNLLTTPGGIETLNQSWNVKLYFSIICVLIISIEIFIFLFSLKIYSKKIKFKKIILLIILFMIIDKFGFAISSLYNYTPVTRTRELFPLYQPLTIREFANKYLGFELKRDLKIDNEKNTALNYPF
;
A
#
# COMPACT_ATOMS: atom_id res chain seq x y z
N MET A 1 7.96 -20.74 27.80
CA MET A 1 8.02 -20.61 26.32
C MET A 1 9.39 -21.10 25.86
N ASN A 2 9.45 -22.18 25.06
CA ASN A 2 10.71 -22.70 24.55
C ASN A 2 11.41 -21.66 23.67
N LYS A 3 12.70 -21.46 23.90
CA LYS A 3 13.54 -20.53 23.13
C LYS A 3 13.71 -21.09 21.71
N LEU A 4 13.13 -20.43 20.71
CA LEU A 4 13.29 -20.81 19.32
C LEU A 4 14.77 -20.75 18.91
N ASN A 5 15.26 -21.81 18.27
CA ASN A 5 16.59 -21.83 17.69
C ASN A 5 16.67 -20.84 16.52
N PHE A 6 17.88 -20.41 16.13
CA PHE A 6 18.07 -19.41 15.07
C PHE A 6 17.37 -19.77 13.74
N LYS A 7 17.48 -21.02 13.29
CA LYS A 7 16.79 -21.50 12.07
C LYS A 7 15.27 -21.44 12.22
N GLU A 8 14.75 -21.74 13.39
CA GLU A 8 13.32 -21.68 13.69
C GLU A 8 12.81 -20.25 13.71
N ARG A 9 13.59 -19.30 14.25
CA ARG A 9 13.28 -17.87 14.22
C ARG A 9 13.16 -17.32 12.80
N ILE A 10 14.07 -17.72 11.91
CA ILE A 10 14.01 -17.33 10.50
C ILE A 10 12.78 -17.96 9.82
N SER A 11 12.51 -19.24 10.08
CA SER A 11 11.34 -19.91 9.49
C SER A 11 10.05 -19.25 9.96
N PHE A 12 9.94 -18.99 11.27
CA PHE A 12 8.82 -18.29 11.88
C PHE A 12 8.62 -16.90 11.26
N ALA A 13 9.68 -16.09 11.16
CA ALA A 13 9.60 -14.77 10.55
C ALA A 13 9.11 -14.81 9.10
N LYS A 14 9.56 -15.79 8.29
CA LYS A 14 9.08 -15.96 6.91
C LYS A 14 7.58 -16.21 6.85
N PHE A 15 7.07 -17.08 7.72
CA PHE A 15 5.63 -17.36 7.80
C PHE A 15 4.84 -16.15 8.27
N LEU A 16 5.31 -15.46 9.31
CA LEU A 16 4.67 -14.26 9.83
C LEU A 16 4.58 -13.16 8.77
N ILE A 17 5.69 -12.86 8.11
CA ILE A 17 5.77 -11.88 7.01
C ILE A 17 4.81 -12.27 5.89
N PHE A 18 4.77 -13.55 5.51
CA PHE A 18 3.88 -14.02 4.44
C PHE A 18 2.39 -13.91 4.81
N SER A 19 2.03 -14.27 6.04
CA SER A 19 0.65 -14.11 6.52
C SER A 19 0.23 -12.64 6.57
N ASN A 20 1.12 -11.75 7.04
CA ASN A 20 0.85 -10.31 7.05
C ASN A 20 0.82 -9.71 5.65
N PHE A 21 1.65 -10.20 4.72
CA PHE A 21 1.55 -9.84 3.30
C PHE A 21 0.16 -10.15 2.74
N LEU A 22 -0.37 -11.35 3.00
CA LEU A 22 -1.72 -11.71 2.57
C LEU A 22 -2.77 -10.80 3.22
N PHE A 23 -2.62 -10.48 4.50
CA PHE A 23 -3.56 -9.58 5.17
C PHE A 23 -3.49 -8.14 4.64
N SER A 24 -2.30 -7.63 4.32
CA SER A 24 -2.13 -6.34 3.63
C SER A 24 -2.76 -6.32 2.24
N VAL A 25 -2.63 -7.41 1.46
CA VAL A 25 -3.34 -7.56 0.18
C VAL A 25 -4.85 -7.54 0.40
N LEU A 26 -5.36 -8.26 1.41
CA LEU A 26 -6.78 -8.25 1.78
C LEU A 26 -7.29 -6.84 2.12
N LEU A 27 -6.56 -6.09 2.94
CA LEU A 27 -6.90 -4.69 3.24
C LEU A 27 -6.86 -3.84 1.98
N GLY A 28 -5.88 -4.04 1.11
CA GLY A 28 -5.70 -3.26 -0.12
C GLY A 28 -6.80 -3.45 -1.17
N PHE A 29 -7.60 -4.52 -1.10
CA PHE A 29 -8.83 -4.63 -1.91
C PHE A 29 -9.81 -3.50 -1.61
N SER A 30 -9.77 -2.89 -0.42
CA SER A 30 -10.63 -1.77 -0.07
C SER A 30 -10.42 -0.57 -0.99
N TYR A 31 -9.17 -0.26 -1.38
CA TYR A 31 -8.89 0.81 -2.35
C TYR A 31 -9.58 0.52 -3.68
N ILE A 32 -9.47 -0.72 -4.17
CA ILE A 32 -10.10 -1.14 -5.43
C ILE A 32 -11.62 -1.03 -5.32
N ALA A 33 -12.21 -1.48 -4.21
CA ALA A 33 -13.66 -1.43 -3.99
C ALA A 33 -14.21 -0.01 -3.87
N ILE A 34 -13.42 0.93 -3.35
CA ILE A 34 -13.76 2.35 -3.28
C ILE A 34 -13.64 3.00 -4.66
N SER A 35 -12.66 2.58 -5.46
CA SER A 35 -12.38 3.19 -6.76
C SER A 35 -13.47 2.93 -7.80
N ASN A 36 -13.76 3.95 -8.61
CA ASN A 36 -14.64 3.83 -9.77
C ASN A 36 -13.81 3.66 -11.05
N ASN A 37 -13.62 2.41 -11.47
CA ASN A 37 -12.78 2.06 -12.61
C ASN A 37 -13.56 1.28 -13.67
N SER A 38 -13.04 1.26 -14.90
CA SER A 38 -13.57 0.34 -15.92
C SER A 38 -13.15 -1.10 -15.62
N PHE A 39 -13.76 -2.08 -16.29
CA PHE A 39 -13.39 -3.49 -16.13
C PHE A 39 -11.88 -3.75 -16.31
N VAL A 40 -11.27 -3.15 -17.34
CA VAL A 40 -9.82 -3.24 -17.58
C VAL A 40 -9.03 -2.59 -16.44
N GLY A 41 -9.49 -1.44 -15.95
CA GLY A 41 -8.88 -0.76 -14.81
C GLY A 41 -8.91 -1.61 -13.54
N TYR A 42 -10.02 -2.31 -13.26
CA TYR A 42 -10.10 -3.24 -12.13
C TYR A 42 -9.14 -4.42 -12.26
N LEU A 43 -9.07 -5.05 -13.43
CA LEU A 43 -8.13 -6.15 -13.67
C LEU A 43 -6.67 -5.71 -13.51
N PHE A 44 -6.33 -4.53 -14.02
CA PHE A 44 -5.01 -3.96 -13.85
C PHE A 44 -4.72 -3.63 -12.39
N SER A 45 -5.67 -3.03 -11.68
CA SER A 45 -5.57 -2.70 -10.25
C SER A 45 -5.29 -3.91 -9.37
N LEU A 46 -5.80 -5.10 -9.72
CA LEU A 46 -5.47 -6.34 -9.00
C LEU A 46 -4.00 -6.72 -9.13
N CYS A 47 -3.44 -6.60 -10.35
CA CYS A 47 -2.01 -6.81 -10.58
C CYS A 47 -1.17 -5.77 -9.84
N SER A 48 -1.58 -4.50 -9.93
CA SER A 48 -0.92 -3.38 -9.26
C SER A 48 -0.96 -3.48 -7.74
N LEU A 49 -2.04 -3.99 -7.15
CA LEU A 49 -2.17 -4.23 -5.72
C LEU A 49 -1.11 -5.21 -5.22
N ILE A 50 -0.97 -6.36 -5.90
CA ILE A 50 0.01 -7.39 -5.55
C ILE A 50 1.43 -6.81 -5.74
N SER A 51 1.67 -6.13 -6.85
CA SER A 51 2.97 -5.49 -7.15
C SER A 51 3.36 -4.45 -6.09
N ASN A 52 2.46 -3.50 -5.78
CA ASN A 52 2.69 -2.44 -4.80
C ASN A 52 2.96 -3.00 -3.41
N THR A 53 2.08 -3.90 -2.96
CA THR A 53 2.24 -4.56 -1.65
C THR A 53 3.58 -5.31 -1.60
N SER A 54 4.00 -5.95 -2.68
CA SER A 54 5.27 -6.67 -2.74
C SER A 54 6.48 -5.73 -2.62
N ILE A 55 6.44 -4.56 -3.26
CA ILE A 55 7.52 -3.55 -3.15
C ILE A 55 7.64 -3.05 -1.72
N ILE A 56 6.52 -2.70 -1.08
CA ILE A 56 6.49 -2.29 0.33
C ILE A 56 7.03 -3.44 1.21
N TYR A 57 6.62 -4.68 0.94
CA TYR A 57 7.03 -5.83 1.72
C TYR A 57 8.49 -6.25 1.54
N ILE A 58 9.18 -5.82 0.48
CA ILE A 58 10.64 -5.96 0.42
C ILE A 58 11.26 -5.20 1.60
N VAL A 59 10.90 -3.94 1.80
CA VAL A 59 11.42 -3.10 2.91
C VAL A 59 10.97 -3.64 4.27
N VAL A 60 9.67 -3.94 4.42
CA VAL A 60 9.11 -4.49 5.67
C VAL A 60 9.77 -5.82 6.04
N SER A 61 10.05 -6.69 5.06
CA SER A 61 10.72 -7.97 5.29
C SER A 61 12.17 -7.79 5.72
N SER A 62 12.92 -6.84 5.14
CA SER A 62 14.29 -6.53 5.55
C SER A 62 14.35 -6.12 7.02
N ILE A 63 13.46 -5.20 7.43
CA ILE A 63 13.34 -4.77 8.84
C ILE A 63 12.94 -5.94 9.74
N SER A 64 11.97 -6.75 9.30
CA SER A 64 11.49 -7.90 10.08
C SER A 64 12.56 -8.96 10.31
N PHE A 65 13.43 -9.20 9.32
CA PHE A 65 14.55 -10.13 9.47
C PHE A 65 15.61 -9.63 10.44
N ILE A 66 15.82 -8.31 10.56
CA ILE A 66 16.71 -7.73 11.59
C ILE A 66 16.19 -8.09 12.98
N PHE A 67 14.89 -7.93 13.23
CA PHE A 67 14.29 -8.34 14.51
C PHE A 67 14.41 -9.86 14.75
N ALA A 68 14.33 -10.69 13.71
CA ALA A 68 14.49 -12.14 13.84
C ALA A 68 15.91 -12.58 14.28
N LEU A 69 16.93 -11.71 14.13
CA LEU A 69 18.29 -11.98 14.64
C LEU A 69 18.33 -12.02 16.17
N PHE A 70 17.42 -11.33 16.86
CA PHE A 70 17.37 -11.26 18.32
C PHE A 70 16.44 -12.33 18.92
N PRO A 71 16.77 -12.92 20.09
CA PRO A 71 15.97 -14.02 20.66
C PRO A 71 14.52 -13.64 20.95
N TYR A 72 14.28 -12.40 21.40
CA TYR A 72 12.96 -11.86 21.74
C TYR A 72 12.42 -10.87 20.69
N GLY A 73 13.14 -10.67 19.58
CA GLY A 73 12.78 -9.67 18.57
C GLY A 73 11.45 -9.95 17.88
N HIS A 74 10.99 -11.20 17.87
CA HIS A 74 9.73 -11.59 17.26
C HIS A 74 8.49 -11.02 17.96
N TYR A 75 8.56 -10.66 19.26
CA TYR A 75 7.45 -9.98 19.93
C TYR A 75 7.25 -8.54 19.44
N PHE A 76 8.34 -7.86 19.08
CA PHE A 76 8.28 -6.52 18.48
C PHE A 76 7.61 -6.53 17.10
N LEU A 77 7.62 -7.67 16.40
CA LEU A 77 6.95 -7.80 15.11
C LEU A 77 5.43 -7.64 15.23
N ILE A 78 4.81 -8.03 16.36
CA ILE A 78 3.36 -7.84 16.57
C ILE A 78 3.03 -6.34 16.55
N VAL A 79 3.79 -5.55 17.31
CA VAL A 79 3.61 -4.08 17.37
C VAL A 79 3.91 -3.45 16.01
N PHE A 80 4.98 -3.89 15.36
CA PHE A 80 5.41 -3.38 14.06
C PHE A 80 4.35 -3.61 12.96
N PHE A 81 3.82 -4.84 12.83
CA PHE A 81 2.77 -5.13 11.86
C PHE A 81 1.43 -4.49 12.23
N SER A 82 1.09 -4.40 13.52
CA SER A 82 -0.10 -3.66 13.98
C SER A 82 -0.03 -2.20 13.52
N PHE A 83 1.13 -1.56 13.66
CA PHE A 83 1.33 -0.18 13.21
C PHE A 83 1.18 -0.03 11.69
N ILE A 84 1.76 -0.96 10.91
CA ILE A 84 1.63 -0.95 9.44
C ILE A 84 0.16 -1.09 9.02
N HIS A 85 -0.58 -2.04 9.58
CA HIS A 85 -1.98 -2.27 9.20
C HIS A 85 -2.91 -1.17 9.70
N LEU A 86 -2.66 -0.59 10.88
CA LEU A 86 -3.39 0.59 11.33
C LEU A 86 -3.14 1.79 10.41
N SER A 87 -1.88 2.01 10.01
CA SER A 87 -1.55 3.08 9.06
C SER A 87 -2.25 2.85 7.72
N ASN A 88 -2.30 1.62 7.22
CA ASN A 88 -3.02 1.28 6.00
C ASN A 88 -4.53 1.51 6.14
N ILE A 89 -5.15 1.18 7.28
CA ILE A 89 -6.57 1.44 7.51
C ILE A 89 -6.87 2.93 7.58
N VAL A 90 -6.04 3.71 8.29
CA VAL A 90 -6.15 5.17 8.31
C VAL A 90 -6.06 5.72 6.88
N ASP A 91 -5.13 5.22 6.09
CA ASP A 91 -4.97 5.61 4.69
C ASP A 91 -6.18 5.24 3.81
N ILE A 92 -6.78 4.06 4.00
CA ILE A 92 -8.04 3.66 3.34
C ILE A 92 -9.16 4.67 3.67
N PHE A 93 -9.28 5.09 4.93
CA PHE A 93 -10.27 6.10 5.30
C PHE A 93 -9.98 7.45 4.66
N LEU A 94 -8.71 7.87 4.65
CA LEU A 94 -8.32 9.12 4.00
C LEU A 94 -8.66 9.11 2.52
N TYR A 95 -8.28 8.02 1.83
CA TYR A 95 -8.59 7.83 0.42
C TYR A 95 -10.10 7.84 0.16
N LYS A 96 -10.89 7.14 0.98
CA LYS A 96 -12.35 7.07 0.82
C LYS A 96 -13.04 8.43 0.90
N PHE A 97 -12.59 9.31 1.80
CA PHE A 97 -13.27 10.57 2.08
C PHE A 97 -12.69 11.76 1.32
N TRP A 98 -11.42 11.71 0.94
CA TRP A 98 -10.72 12.85 0.36
C TRP A 98 -9.90 12.53 -0.91
N ASP A 99 -9.95 11.29 -1.44
CA ASP A 99 -9.23 10.85 -2.64
C ASP A 99 -7.71 11.11 -2.59
N PHE A 100 -7.12 11.18 -1.40
CA PHE A 100 -5.66 11.27 -1.20
C PHE A 100 -5.17 10.31 -0.13
N HIS A 101 -3.87 10.02 -0.19
CA HIS A 101 -3.15 9.19 0.79
C HIS A 101 -2.42 10.04 1.83
N ILE A 102 -1.96 9.40 2.92
CA ILE A 102 -1.14 10.04 3.96
C ILE A 102 0.04 10.77 3.30
N ASN A 103 0.10 12.08 3.53
CA ASN A 103 1.09 12.98 2.95
C ASN A 103 1.59 13.98 4.02
N SER A 104 2.45 14.91 3.63
CA SER A 104 3.02 15.92 4.54
C SER A 104 1.96 16.81 5.19
N MET A 105 0.83 17.09 4.53
CA MET A 105 -0.26 17.87 5.11
C MET A 105 -0.92 17.10 6.26
N VAL A 106 -1.24 15.81 6.06
CA VAL A 106 -1.81 14.96 7.11
C VAL A 106 -0.85 14.85 8.30
N LEU A 107 0.44 14.64 8.04
CA LEU A 107 1.45 14.56 9.09
C LEU A 107 1.57 15.89 9.86
N ASN A 108 1.55 17.03 9.18
CA ASN A 108 1.58 18.35 9.83
C ASN A 108 0.36 18.56 10.72
N LEU A 109 -0.83 18.12 10.29
CA LEU A 109 -2.04 18.22 11.10
C LEU A 109 -1.95 17.39 12.38
N LEU A 110 -1.33 16.20 12.31
CA LEU A 110 -1.16 15.31 13.46
C LEU A 110 -0.07 15.79 14.43
N THR A 111 0.97 16.46 13.96
CA THR A 111 2.11 16.89 14.77
C THR A 111 1.98 18.31 15.32
N THR A 112 1.13 19.14 14.73
CA THR A 112 0.91 20.52 15.19
C THR A 112 0.07 20.53 16.47
N PRO A 113 0.51 21.22 17.55
CA PRO A 113 -0.30 21.40 18.76
C PRO A 113 -1.68 21.99 18.42
N GLY A 114 -2.75 21.33 18.88
CA GLY A 114 -4.13 21.71 18.55
C GLY A 114 -4.62 21.28 17.16
N GLY A 115 -3.77 20.74 16.28
CA GLY A 115 -4.15 20.33 14.92
C GLY A 115 -5.18 19.19 14.87
N ILE A 116 -5.15 18.27 15.82
CA ILE A 116 -6.19 17.23 15.95
C ILE A 116 -7.45 17.78 16.65
N GLU A 117 -7.29 18.77 17.53
CA GLU A 117 -8.41 19.37 18.28
C GLU A 117 -9.33 20.17 17.35
N THR A 118 -8.79 20.76 16.27
CA THR A 118 -9.58 21.44 15.24
C THR A 118 -10.48 20.50 14.43
N LEU A 119 -10.18 19.19 14.40
CA LEU A 119 -11.04 18.19 13.72
C LEU A 119 -12.36 17.94 14.46
N ASN A 120 -12.57 18.56 15.64
CA ASN A 120 -13.77 18.48 16.48
C ASN A 120 -14.41 17.08 16.49
N GLN A 121 -13.58 16.06 16.76
CA GLN A 121 -13.97 14.66 16.62
C GLN A 121 -15.01 14.29 17.69
N SER A 122 -16.16 13.80 17.23
CA SER A 122 -17.19 13.30 18.12
C SER A 122 -16.70 12.09 18.92
N TRP A 123 -17.29 11.86 20.09
CA TRP A 123 -16.99 10.69 20.93
C TRP A 123 -17.12 9.36 20.16
N ASN A 124 -18.11 9.27 19.27
CA ASN A 124 -18.35 8.09 18.45
C ASN A 124 -17.15 7.77 17.55
N VAL A 125 -16.54 8.79 16.91
CA VAL A 125 -15.35 8.60 16.06
C VAL A 125 -14.18 8.03 16.87
N LYS A 126 -13.95 8.55 18.09
CA LYS A 126 -12.90 8.05 18.99
C LYS A 126 -13.16 6.59 19.39
N LEU A 127 -14.41 6.26 19.72
CA LEU A 127 -14.81 4.89 20.06
C LEU A 127 -14.61 3.93 18.88
N TYR A 128 -15.04 4.30 17.67
CA TYR A 128 -14.83 3.49 16.46
C TYR A 128 -13.35 3.24 16.20
N PHE A 129 -12.51 4.28 16.30
CA PHE A 129 -11.07 4.12 16.11
C PHE A 129 -10.45 3.19 17.17
N SER A 130 -10.86 3.33 18.44
CA SER A 130 -10.39 2.44 19.51
C SER A 130 -10.78 0.98 19.26
N ILE A 131 -11.99 0.71 18.77
CA ILE A 131 -12.44 -0.65 18.41
C ILE A 131 -11.58 -1.21 17.28
N ILE A 132 -11.30 -0.40 16.25
CA ILE A 132 -10.42 -0.79 15.13
C ILE A 132 -9.01 -1.14 15.63
N CYS A 133 -8.44 -0.33 16.53
CA CYS A 133 -7.14 -0.63 17.16
C CYS A 133 -7.13 -1.98 17.86
N VAL A 134 -8.13 -2.25 18.71
CA VAL A 134 -8.25 -3.52 19.43
C VAL A 134 -8.41 -4.69 18.46
N LEU A 135 -9.24 -4.53 17.42
CA LEU A 135 -9.47 -5.56 16.41
C LEU A 135 -8.19 -5.89 15.65
N ILE A 136 -7.43 -4.89 15.22
CA ILE A 136 -6.18 -5.11 14.48
C ILE A 136 -5.13 -5.78 15.35
N ILE A 137 -4.95 -5.33 16.59
CA ILE A 137 -4.03 -5.99 17.53
C ILE A 137 -4.46 -7.44 17.76
N SER A 138 -5.76 -7.71 17.87
CA SER A 138 -6.28 -9.07 18.03
C SER A 138 -5.99 -9.95 16.80
N ILE A 139 -6.16 -9.39 15.59
CA ILE A 139 -5.82 -10.08 14.32
C ILE A 139 -4.31 -10.34 14.25
N GLU A 140 -3.46 -9.39 14.64
CA GLU A 140 -2.00 -9.59 14.65
C GLU A 140 -1.57 -10.67 15.63
N ILE A 141 -2.15 -10.70 16.84
CA ILE A 141 -1.92 -11.78 17.80
C ILE A 141 -2.37 -13.11 17.20
N PHE A 142 -3.51 -13.16 16.53
CA PHE A 142 -3.99 -14.36 15.86
C PHE A 142 -3.02 -14.83 14.76
N ILE A 143 -2.58 -13.93 13.87
CA ILE A 143 -1.62 -14.22 12.80
C ILE A 143 -0.28 -14.71 13.39
N PHE A 144 0.17 -14.10 14.49
CA PHE A 144 1.36 -14.49 15.21
C PHE A 144 1.25 -15.92 15.77
N LEU A 145 0.17 -16.21 16.50
CA LEU A 145 -0.09 -17.54 17.06
C LEU A 145 -0.28 -18.59 15.96
N PHE A 146 -0.94 -18.23 14.86
CA PHE A 146 -1.09 -19.09 13.70
C PHE A 146 0.28 -19.42 13.08
N SER A 147 1.13 -18.42 12.90
CA SER A 147 2.50 -18.58 12.39
C SER A 147 3.34 -19.49 13.29
N LEU A 148 3.20 -19.40 14.61
CA LEU A 148 3.85 -20.30 15.58
C LEU A 148 3.40 -21.76 15.44
N LYS A 149 2.20 -22.03 14.94
CA LYS A 149 1.72 -23.41 14.72
C LYS A 149 2.23 -24.01 13.41
N ILE A 150 2.55 -23.18 12.41
CA ILE A 150 2.84 -23.66 11.05
C ILE A 150 4.28 -23.44 10.59
N TYR A 151 5.13 -22.75 11.37
CA TYR A 151 6.49 -22.37 10.95
C TYR A 151 7.39 -23.55 10.56
N SER A 152 7.10 -24.76 11.07
CA SER A 152 7.84 -25.98 10.77
C SER A 152 7.41 -26.65 9.46
N LYS A 153 6.31 -26.20 8.84
CA LYS A 153 5.83 -26.74 7.57
C LYS A 153 6.73 -26.31 6.41
N LYS A 154 6.99 -27.24 5.49
CA LYS A 154 7.78 -26.96 4.28
C LYS A 154 6.91 -26.33 3.20
N ILE A 155 6.77 -25.00 3.20
CA ILE A 155 6.13 -24.27 2.09
C ILE A 155 7.16 -23.97 0.99
N LYS A 156 6.77 -24.23 -0.26
CA LYS A 156 7.59 -23.94 -1.45
C LYS A 156 7.44 -22.47 -1.88
N PHE A 157 8.01 -21.55 -1.11
CA PHE A 157 7.96 -20.10 -1.38
C PHE A 157 8.45 -19.70 -2.78
N LYS A 158 9.34 -20.49 -3.39
CA LYS A 158 9.87 -20.22 -4.74
C LYS A 158 8.77 -20.01 -5.79
N LYS A 159 7.71 -20.83 -5.78
CA LYS A 159 6.60 -20.70 -6.75
C LYS A 159 5.79 -19.43 -6.52
N ILE A 160 5.55 -19.09 -5.25
CA ILE A 160 4.82 -17.89 -4.85
C ILE A 160 5.60 -16.63 -5.26
N ILE A 161 6.91 -16.61 -5.00
CA ILE A 161 7.79 -15.51 -5.38
C ILE A 161 7.80 -15.32 -6.91
N LEU A 162 7.86 -16.41 -7.69
CA LEU A 162 7.82 -16.32 -9.15
C LEU A 162 6.50 -15.70 -9.64
N LEU A 163 5.38 -16.07 -9.02
CA LEU A 163 4.07 -15.50 -9.33
C LEU A 163 4.00 -14.00 -8.98
N ILE A 164 4.54 -13.60 -7.83
CA ILE A 164 4.64 -12.19 -7.43
C ILE A 164 5.48 -11.39 -8.43
N ILE A 165 6.63 -11.91 -8.84
CA ILE A 165 7.49 -11.27 -9.85
C ILE A 165 6.74 -11.10 -11.16
N LEU A 166 5.96 -12.10 -11.59
CA LEU A 166 5.12 -11.98 -12.77
C LEU A 166 4.12 -10.82 -12.66
N PHE A 167 3.42 -10.69 -11.53
CA PHE A 167 2.51 -9.56 -11.28
C PHE A 167 3.24 -8.21 -11.28
N MET A 168 4.44 -8.13 -10.70
CA MET A 168 5.27 -6.93 -10.74
C MET A 168 5.66 -6.54 -12.17
N ILE A 169 6.06 -7.51 -13.00
CA ILE A 169 6.39 -7.26 -14.40
C ILE A 169 5.16 -6.74 -15.15
N ILE A 170 4.02 -7.39 -14.99
CA ILE A 170 2.75 -6.97 -15.63
C ILE A 170 2.39 -5.54 -15.21
N ASP A 171 2.46 -5.22 -13.92
CA ASP A 171 2.19 -3.88 -13.39
C ASP A 171 3.16 -2.84 -13.96
N LYS A 172 4.47 -3.03 -13.85
CA LYS A 172 5.44 -2.01 -14.26
C LYS A 172 5.47 -1.79 -15.76
N PHE A 173 5.52 -2.85 -16.56
CA PHE A 173 5.53 -2.70 -18.02
C PHE A 173 4.15 -2.31 -18.56
N GLY A 174 3.07 -2.84 -17.99
CA GLY A 174 1.70 -2.46 -18.38
C GLY A 174 1.43 -0.99 -18.11
N PHE A 175 1.87 -0.45 -16.96
CA PHE A 175 1.79 0.98 -16.68
C PHE A 175 2.67 1.78 -17.64
N ALA A 176 3.92 1.36 -17.87
CA ALA A 176 4.86 2.06 -18.74
C ALA A 176 4.32 2.23 -20.17
N ILE A 177 3.78 1.14 -20.75
CA ILE A 177 3.15 1.15 -22.08
C ILE A 177 1.89 2.01 -22.07
N SER A 178 1.00 1.83 -21.09
CA SER A 178 -0.23 2.60 -20.99
C SER A 178 0.02 4.10 -20.81
N SER A 179 1.10 4.46 -20.12
CA SER A 179 1.56 5.83 -19.94
C SER A 179 2.08 6.46 -21.23
N LEU A 180 2.64 5.69 -22.18
CA LEU A 180 3.02 6.18 -23.50
C LEU A 180 1.80 6.50 -24.36
N TYR A 181 0.77 5.67 -24.30
CA TYR A 181 -0.44 5.80 -25.13
C TYR A 181 -1.56 6.63 -24.48
N ASN A 182 -1.32 7.22 -23.30
CA ASN A 182 -2.35 7.93 -22.50
C ASN A 182 -3.60 7.07 -22.25
N TYR A 183 -3.42 5.78 -21.96
CA TYR A 183 -4.54 4.88 -21.70
C TYR A 183 -5.05 5.04 -20.26
N THR A 184 -6.00 5.96 -20.09
CA THR A 184 -6.59 6.39 -18.81
C THR A 184 -7.05 5.25 -17.89
N PRO A 185 -7.70 4.16 -18.38
CA PRO A 185 -8.14 3.07 -17.51
C PRO A 185 -7.02 2.42 -16.69
N VAL A 186 -5.80 2.42 -17.22
CA VAL A 186 -4.63 1.90 -16.51
C VAL A 186 -3.94 3.01 -15.73
N THR A 187 -3.71 4.18 -16.33
CA THR A 187 -2.90 5.23 -15.67
C THR A 187 -3.56 5.82 -14.42
N ARG A 188 -4.89 5.69 -14.26
CA ARG A 188 -5.60 6.05 -13.01
C ARG A 188 -5.15 5.27 -11.78
N THR A 189 -4.57 4.07 -11.95
CA THR A 189 -4.01 3.32 -10.80
C THR A 189 -2.85 4.04 -10.10
N ARG A 190 -2.27 5.08 -10.73
CA ARG A 190 -1.22 5.90 -10.11
C ARG A 190 -1.62 6.45 -8.74
N GLU A 191 -2.88 6.83 -8.59
CA GLU A 191 -3.42 7.51 -7.40
C GLU A 191 -4.22 6.56 -6.51
N LEU A 192 -4.26 5.26 -6.84
CA LEU A 192 -5.14 4.30 -6.17
C LEU A 192 -4.55 3.73 -4.88
N PHE A 193 -3.24 3.47 -4.88
CA PHE A 193 -2.58 2.82 -3.76
C PHE A 193 -1.55 3.74 -3.11
N PRO A 194 -1.44 3.72 -1.78
CA PRO A 194 -0.43 4.51 -1.08
C PRO A 194 0.97 4.08 -1.51
N LEU A 195 1.85 5.08 -1.65
CA LEU A 195 3.26 4.92 -2.01
C LEU A 195 3.50 4.18 -3.35
N TYR A 196 2.48 4.12 -4.22
CA TYR A 196 2.62 3.46 -5.51
C TYR A 196 3.61 4.18 -6.42
N GLN A 197 4.63 3.44 -6.86
CA GLN A 197 5.64 3.93 -7.79
C GLN A 197 5.43 3.27 -9.16
N PRO A 198 4.77 3.96 -10.11
CA PRO A 198 4.65 3.49 -11.48
C PRO A 198 5.97 3.60 -12.23
N LEU A 199 6.22 2.67 -13.16
CA LEU A 199 7.32 2.81 -14.11
C LEU A 199 6.84 3.65 -15.30
N THR A 200 7.52 4.78 -15.57
CA THR A 200 7.22 5.64 -16.72
C THR A 200 8.43 5.73 -17.65
N ILE A 201 8.22 5.49 -18.94
CA ILE A 201 9.29 5.53 -19.97
C ILE A 201 9.10 6.67 -20.98
N ARG A 202 8.21 7.63 -20.69
CA ARG A 202 7.86 8.73 -21.61
C ARG A 202 9.06 9.57 -22.03
N GLU A 203 9.87 10.01 -21.07
CA GLU A 203 11.05 10.83 -21.35
C GLU A 203 12.11 10.06 -22.15
N PHE A 204 12.33 8.78 -21.79
CA PHE A 204 13.25 7.91 -22.52
C PHE A 204 12.78 7.67 -23.95
N ALA A 205 11.50 7.37 -24.15
CA ALA A 205 10.93 7.12 -25.48
C ALA A 205 10.95 8.37 -26.36
N ASN A 206 10.66 9.55 -25.80
CA ASN A 206 10.77 10.81 -26.53
C ASN A 206 12.22 11.10 -26.94
N LYS A 207 13.15 10.98 -26.00
CA LYS A 207 14.56 11.36 -26.20
C LYS A 207 15.32 10.41 -27.12
N TYR A 208 15.07 9.10 -27.03
CA TYR A 208 15.89 8.08 -27.69
C TYR A 208 15.16 7.28 -28.77
N LEU A 209 13.82 7.22 -28.74
CA LEU A 209 13.02 6.44 -29.68
C LEU A 209 12.19 7.32 -30.64
N GLY A 210 12.29 8.64 -30.53
CA GLY A 210 11.56 9.58 -31.39
C GLY A 210 10.05 9.56 -31.21
N PHE A 211 9.55 9.06 -30.08
CA PHE A 211 8.11 9.06 -29.80
C PHE A 211 7.62 10.48 -29.49
N GLU A 212 6.79 11.03 -30.37
CA GLU A 212 6.07 12.27 -30.09
C GLU A 212 5.05 12.06 -28.98
N LEU A 213 5.37 12.55 -27.79
CA LEU A 213 4.42 12.55 -26.68
C LEU A 213 3.25 13.45 -27.07
N LYS A 214 2.05 12.88 -27.18
CA LYS A 214 0.82 13.66 -27.10
C LYS A 214 0.84 14.39 -25.76
N ARG A 215 1.20 15.67 -25.78
CA ARG A 215 1.17 16.54 -24.61
C ARG A 215 -0.26 16.48 -24.09
N ASP A 216 -0.41 16.21 -22.80
CA ASP A 216 -1.67 16.48 -22.13
C ASP A 216 -2.02 17.93 -22.47
N LEU A 217 -3.23 18.15 -23.00
CA LEU A 217 -3.70 19.47 -23.37
C LEU A 217 -3.50 20.36 -22.14
N LYS A 218 -2.41 21.13 -22.11
CA LYS A 218 -2.36 22.32 -21.29
C LYS A 218 -3.55 23.11 -21.78
N ILE A 219 -4.57 23.21 -20.93
CA ILE A 219 -5.58 24.23 -21.12
C ILE A 219 -4.77 25.53 -21.06
N ASP A 220 -4.43 26.06 -22.23
CA ASP A 220 -4.01 27.44 -22.36
C ASP A 220 -5.19 28.24 -21.84
N ASN A 221 -5.08 28.71 -20.59
CA ASN A 221 -5.94 29.77 -20.07
C ASN A 221 -5.59 31.11 -20.75
N GLU A 222 -5.27 31.09 -22.04
CA GLU A 222 -5.12 32.23 -22.91
C GLU A 222 -6.24 32.19 -23.95
N LYS A 223 -7.49 32.34 -23.48
CA LYS A 223 -8.58 33.08 -24.14
C LYS A 223 -9.91 32.88 -23.41
N ASN A 224 -10.36 33.94 -22.76
CA ASN A 224 -11.76 34.30 -22.54
C ASN A 224 -12.65 33.36 -21.73
N THR A 225 -12.47 33.34 -20.42
CA THR A 225 -13.59 33.25 -19.49
C THR A 225 -13.41 34.28 -18.39
N ALA A 226 -14.01 35.45 -18.59
CA ALA A 226 -14.28 36.40 -17.52
C ALA A 226 -15.20 35.70 -16.51
N LEU A 227 -14.61 35.10 -15.47
CA LEU A 227 -15.33 34.67 -14.28
C LEU A 227 -15.72 35.94 -13.52
N ASN A 228 -16.90 36.46 -13.87
CA ASN A 228 -17.51 37.59 -13.17
C ASN A 228 -18.07 37.06 -11.85
N TYR A 229 -17.31 37.17 -10.77
CA TYR A 229 -17.80 36.86 -9.43
C TYR A 229 -18.63 38.06 -8.93
N PRO A 230 -19.91 37.87 -8.59
CA PRO A 230 -20.69 38.89 -7.93
C PRO A 230 -20.18 39.05 -6.48
N PHE A 231 -19.85 40.30 -6.12
CA PHE A 231 -19.69 40.75 -4.73
C PHE A 231 -21.04 41.11 -4.13
#